data_AF-J9EL81-F1
#
_entry.id   AF-J9EL81-F1
#
_cell.length_a   1.000
_cell.length_b   1.000
_cell.length_c   1.000
_cell.angle_alpha   90.00
_cell.angle_beta   90.00
_cell.angle_gamma   90.00
#
_symmetry.space_group_name_H-M   'P 1'
#
loop_
_entity.id
_entity.type
_entity.pdbx_description
1 polymer ?
#
loop_
_entity_poly.entity_id
_entity_poly.type
_entity_poly.pdbx_seq_one_letter_code
_entity_poly.pdbx_strand_id
1 'polypeptide(L)' 'HKHTVHIHPNSSLFEETPRWMIYFELVFTSKEFMREVIEIESSWLTEVAPHYYRAKELEDSTNRKMPKQKGKTAIELSSL' A
#
# COMPACT_ATOMS: atom_id res chain seq x y z
N HIS A 1 -0.10 13.76 -4.06
CA HIS A 1 -1.54 13.62 -4.30
C HIS A 1 -1.89 12.14 -4.26
N LYS A 2 -2.83 11.73 -3.40
CA LYS A 2 -3.28 10.33 -3.34
C LYS A 2 -4.49 10.20 -4.28
N HIS A 3 -4.38 9.32 -5.27
CA HIS A 3 -5.47 9.01 -6.20
C HIS A 3 -6.05 7.65 -5.84
N THR A 4 -7.37 7.59 -5.65
CA THR A 4 -8.06 6.35 -5.32
C THR A 4 -8.60 5.73 -6.60
N VAL A 5 -8.04 4.59 -6.99
CA VAL A 5 -8.42 3.82 -8.18
C VAL A 5 -8.87 2.43 -7.77
N HIS A 6 -9.70 1.77 -8.58
CA HIS A 6 -10.27 0.46 -8.23
C HIS A 6 -9.88 -0.59 -9.28
N ILE A 7 -9.80 -1.87 -8.88
CA ILE A 7 -9.58 -2.96 -9.84
C ILE A 7 -10.87 -3.14 -10.65
N HIS A 8 -10.76 -3.28 -11.97
CA HIS A 8 -11.92 -3.51 -12.84
C HIS A 8 -12.55 -4.88 -12.52
N PRO A 9 -13.89 -5.01 -12.48
CA PRO A 9 -14.59 -6.25 -12.11
C PRO A 9 -14.31 -7.45 -13.03
N ASN A 10 -13.83 -7.19 -14.25
CA ASN A 10 -13.41 -8.25 -15.18
C ASN A 10 -12.03 -8.85 -14.86
N SER A 11 -11.29 -8.27 -13.91
CA SER A 11 -9.98 -8.79 -13.51
C SER A 11 -10.13 -9.99 -12.58
N SER A 12 -9.24 -10.98 -12.72
CA SER A 12 -9.12 -12.09 -11.77
C SER A 12 -8.71 -11.65 -10.36
N LEU A 13 -8.12 -10.45 -10.22
CA LEU A 13 -7.78 -9.84 -8.93
C LEU A 13 -8.90 -8.94 -8.38
N PHE A 14 -10.16 -9.11 -8.80
CA PHE A 14 -11.23 -8.27 -8.28
C PHE A 14 -11.52 -8.54 -6.79
N GLU A 15 -11.38 -9.79 -6.33
CA GLU A 15 -11.65 -10.20 -4.95
C GLU A 15 -10.42 -10.06 -4.03
N GLU A 16 -9.22 -10.08 -4.60
CA GLU A 16 -7.94 -9.97 -3.91
C GLU A 16 -7.34 -8.58 -4.13
N THR A 17 -7.01 -7.87 -3.04
CA THR A 17 -6.34 -6.57 -3.12
C THR A 17 -4.87 -6.70 -2.71
N PRO A 18 -3.97 -7.03 -3.64
CA PRO A 18 -2.55 -7.14 -3.32
C PRO A 18 -2.00 -5.78 -2.90
N ARG A 19 -0.92 -5.80 -2.12
CA ARG A 19 -0.31 -4.57 -1.60
C ARG A 19 0.37 -3.76 -2.70
N TRP A 20 0.98 -4.46 -3.65
CA TRP A 20 1.72 -3.88 -4.77
C TRP A 20 1.21 -4.49 -6.06
N MET A 21 0.94 -3.63 -7.02
CA MET A 21 0.31 -3.99 -8.29
C MET A 21 0.76 -3.02 -9.38
N ILE A 22 0.86 -3.52 -10.60
CA ILE A 22 0.98 -2.71 -11.81
C ILE A 22 -0.30 -2.86 -12.64
N TYR A 23 -0.71 -1.77 -13.29
CA TYR A 23 -1.81 -1.74 -14.25
C TYR A 23 -1.29 -1.30 -15.62
N PHE A 24 -1.93 -1.77 -16.70
CA PHE A 24 -1.61 -1.33 -18.06
C PHE A 24 -2.45 -0.13 -18.50
N GLU A 25 -3.75 -0.14 -18.17
CA GLU A 25 -4.69 0.92 -18.57
C GLU A 25 -5.48 1.45 -17.38
N LEU A 26 -5.72 2.77 -17.41
CA LEU A 26 -6.66 3.43 -16.51
C LEU A 26 -7.87 3.92 -17.29
N VAL A 27 -9.05 3.60 -16.78
CA VAL A 27 -10.33 3.78 -17.48
C VAL A 27 -11.23 4.64 -16.63
N PHE A 28 -11.64 5.76 -17.19
CA PHE A 28 -12.61 6.63 -16.55
C PHE A 28 -14.02 6.32 -17.06
N THR A 29 -14.89 5.87 -16.15
CA THR A 29 -16.33 5.74 -16.41
C THR A 29 -17.09 6.61 -15.42
N SER A 30 -17.77 6.02 -14.41
CA SER A 30 -18.29 6.72 -13.24
C SER A 30 -17.28 6.75 -12.09
N LYS A 31 -16.35 5.78 -12.08
CA LYS A 31 -15.19 5.71 -11.20
C LYS A 31 -13.97 5.31 -12.04
N GLU A 32 -12.78 5.58 -11.53
CA GLU A 32 -11.52 5.18 -12.16
C GLU A 32 -11.23 3.70 -11.89
N PHE A 33 -11.10 2.93 -12.97
CA PHE A 33 -10.82 1.50 -12.92
C PHE A 33 -9.50 1.16 -13.63
N MET A 34 -8.70 0.31 -13.00
CA MET A 34 -7.48 -0.28 -13.55
C MET A 34 -7.82 -1.55 -14.33
N ARG A 35 -7.34 -1.66 -15.58
CA ARG A 35 -7.44 -2.86 -16.42
C ARG A 35 -6.07 -3.47 -16.67
N GLU A 36 -6.06 -4.79 -16.92
CA GLU A 36 -4.86 -5.61 -17.09
C GLU A 36 -3.88 -5.38 -15.92
N VAL A 37 -4.25 -5.95 -14.77
CA VAL A 37 -3.51 -5.76 -13.52
C VAL A 37 -2.72 -7.01 -13.14
N ILE A 38 -1.54 -6.80 -12.57
CA ILE A 38 -0.66 -7.87 -12.08
C ILE A 38 -0.15 -7.54 -10.68
N GLU A 39 -0.06 -8.55 -9.82
CA GLU A 39 0.63 -8.43 -8.53
C GLU A 39 2.15 -8.43 -8.75
N ILE A 40 2.86 -7.62 -7.96
CA ILE A 40 4.32 -7.53 -8.01
C ILE A 40 4.93 -7.43 -6.61
N GLU A 41 6.22 -7.75 -6.48
CA GLU A 41 6.99 -7.37 -5.30
C GLU A 41 7.67 -6.00 -5.53
N SER A 42 7.76 -5.18 -4.48
CA SER A 42 8.39 -3.85 -4.59
C SER A 42 9.90 -3.91 -4.89
N SER A 43 10.58 -4.99 -4.52
CA SER A 43 12.00 -5.21 -4.82
C SER A 43 12.29 -5.17 -6.33
N TRP A 44 11.40 -5.77 -7.13
CA TRP A 44 11.54 -5.90 -8.58
C TRP A 44 11.62 -4.54 -9.27
N LEU A 45 10.94 -3.52 -8.75
CA LEU A 45 10.98 -2.16 -9.30
C LEU A 45 12.37 -1.53 -9.18
N THR A 46 13.06 -1.79 -8.06
CA THR A 46 14.42 -1.28 -7.84
C THR A 46 15.43 -2.00 -8.73
N GLU A 47 15.19 -3.30 -9.00
CA GLU A 47 16.03 -4.11 -9.90
C GLU A 47 15.85 -3.70 -11.37
N VAL A 48 14.61 -3.56 -11.83
CA VAL A 48 14.29 -3.26 -13.23
C VAL A 48 14.57 -1.79 -13.59
N ALA A 49 14.30 -0.86 -12.68
CA ALA A 49 14.43 0.57 -12.93
C ALA A 49 15.06 1.33 -11.76
N PRO A 50 16.35 1.10 -11.47
CA PRO A 50 17.06 1.71 -10.33
C PRO A 50 17.21 3.23 -10.43
N HIS A 51 17.07 3.80 -11.63
CA HIS A 51 17.13 5.24 -11.86
C HIS A 51 15.79 5.95 -11.57
N TYR A 52 14.68 5.21 -11.59
CA TYR A 52 13.35 5.74 -11.39
C TYR A 52 12.86 5.54 -9.95
N TYR A 53 13.14 4.36 -9.36
CA TYR A 53 12.70 4.01 -8.03
C TYR A 53 13.85 4.03 -7.02
N ARG A 54 13.67 4.74 -5.90
CA ARG A 54 14.59 4.68 -4.76
C ARG A 54 14.01 3.80 -3.67
N ALA A 55 14.84 2.97 -3.05
CA ALA A 55 14.43 2.06 -1.97
C ALA A 55 13.68 2.76 -0.81
N LYS A 56 14.06 4.00 -0.49
CA LYS A 56 13.40 4.82 0.55
C LYS A 56 11.94 5.17 0.22
N GLU A 57 11.59 5.27 -1.07
CA GLU A 57 10.23 5.60 -1.52
C GLU A 57 9.33 4.36 -1.57
N LEU A 58 9.94 3.18 -1.69
CA LEU A 58 9.26 1.88 -1.65
C LEU A 58 9.14 1.32 -0.23
N GLU A 59 9.65 2.03 0.78
CA GLU A 59 9.56 1.62 2.19
C GLU A 59 8.14 1.81 2.70
N ASP A 60 7.45 0.67 2.91
CA ASP A 60 6.08 0.68 3.34
C ASP A 60 5.94 1.16 4.79
N SER A 61 5.27 2.29 4.96
CA SER A 61 5.08 2.96 6.26
C SER A 61 4.14 2.18 7.21
N THR A 62 3.35 1.23 6.69
CA THR A 62 2.39 0.44 7.47
C THR A 62 3.06 -0.73 8.21
N ASN A 63 4.29 -1.08 7.83
CA ASN A 63 5.10 -2.08 8.53
C ASN A 63 5.78 -1.53 9.81
N ARG A 64 5.64 -0.23 10.09
CA ARG A 64 6.02 0.34 11.40
C ARG A 64 5.04 -0.17 12.45
N LYS A 65 5.44 -1.22 13.17
CA LYS A 65 4.80 -1.65 14.43
C LYS A 65 4.50 -0.39 15.26
N MET A 66 3.21 -0.14 15.50
CA MET A 66 2.77 0.94 16.38
C MET A 66 3.53 0.83 17.71
N PRO A 67 4.14 1.91 18.24
CA PRO A 67 4.78 1.85 19.55
C PRO A 67 3.70 1.45 20.57
N LYS A 68 3.90 0.30 21.24
CA LYS A 68 3.03 -0.12 22.34
C LYS A 68 3.07 0.99 23.40
N GLN A 69 1.97 1.73 23.53
CA GLN A 69 1.81 2.72 24.59
C GLN A 69 1.96 2.00 25.93
N LYS A 70 3.04 2.28 26.66
CA LYS A 70 3.27 1.71 27.99
C LYS A 70 2.22 2.32 28.91
N GLY A 71 1.15 1.57 29.21
CA GLY A 71 0.12 2.00 30.15
C GLY A 71 0.76 2.37 31.48
N LYS A 72 0.38 3.53 32.03
CA LYS A 72 0.80 3.93 33.38
C LYS A 72 0.25 2.91 34.38
N THR A 73 1.10 2.36 35.23
CA THR A 73 0.68 1.42 36.27
C THR A 73 -0.18 2.14 37.31
N ALA A 74 -1.08 1.41 37.97
CA ALA A 74 -2.00 1.95 38.98
C ALA A 74 -1.28 2.70 40.13
N ILE A 75 0.01 2.43 40.33
CA ILE A 75 0.88 3.10 41.32
C ILE A 75 1.01 4.60 41.03
N GLU A 76 0.97 5.03 39.75
CA GLU A 76 1.07 6.45 39.38
C GLU A 76 -0.27 7.20 39.51
N LEU A 77 -1.41 6.49 39.55
CA LEU A 77 -2.75 7.08 39.73
C LEU A 77 -3.12 7.30 41.20
N SER A 78 -2.51 6.55 42.13
CA SER A 78 -2.74 6.71 43.57
C SER A 78 -1.94 7.85 44.22
N SER A 79 -1.06 8.51 43.45
CA SER A 79 -0.20 9.60 43.94
C SER A 79 -0.62 10.98 43.41
N LEU A 80 -1.84 11.10 42.87
CA LEU A 80 -2.51 12.38 42.61
C LEU A 80 -3.60 12.62 43.67
#